data_AF-A0A661WSI3-F1
#
_entry.id   AF-A0A661WSI3-F1
#
_cell.length_a   1.000
_cell.length_b   1.000
_cell.length_c   1.000
_cell.angle_alpha   90.00
_cell.angle_beta   90.00
_cell.angle_gamma   90.00
#
_symmetry.space_group_name_H-M   'P 1'
#
loop_
_entity.id
_entity.type
_entity.pdbx_description
1 polymer ?
#
loop_
_entity_poly.entity_id
_entity_poly.type
_entity_poly.pdbx_seq_one_letter_code
_entity_poly.pdbx_strand_id
1 'polypeptide(L)'
;MGNGSLYVLAVVALIIISVSFIIFLAKRYRRCPSDQILVIYGKVRRGMSSRCLHGGGAFVWPLIQDYSYLSLTPMTISIPL
;
A
#
# COMPACT_ATOMS: atom_id res chain seq x y z
N MET A 1 -13.65 35.75 22.16
CA MET A 1 -14.14 34.60 21.36
C MET A 1 -14.90 33.65 22.26
N GLY A 2 -16.18 33.39 21.99
CA GLY A 2 -17.00 32.50 22.82
C GLY A 2 -16.64 31.02 22.61
N ASN A 3 -16.83 30.21 23.66
CA ASN A 3 -16.52 28.77 23.68
C ASN A 3 -17.11 28.00 22.48
N GLY A 4 -18.26 28.44 21.95
CA GLY A 4 -18.88 27.84 20.76
C GLY A 4 -17.99 27.84 19.50
N SER A 5 -17.17 28.88 19.30
CA SER A 5 -16.25 28.94 18.15
C SER A 5 -15.08 27.95 18.29
N LEU A 6 -14.64 27.68 19.52
CA LEU A 6 -13.59 26.70 19.82
C LEU A 6 -14.06 25.27 19.53
N TYR A 7 -15.30 24.91 19.91
CA TYR A 7 -15.87 23.60 19.62
C TYR A 7 -16.00 23.34 18.11
N VAL A 8 -16.42 24.34 17.35
CA VAL A 8 -16.52 24.25 15.88
C VAL A 8 -15.14 23.98 15.27
N LEU A 9 -14.11 24.72 15.70
CA LEU A 9 -12.73 24.50 15.23
C LEU A 9 -12.20 23.10 15.60
N ALA A 10 -12.48 22.62 16.81
CA ALA A 10 -12.07 21.30 17.26
C ALA A 10 -12.70 20.17 16.43
N VAL A 11 -14.00 20.28 16.12
CA VAL A 11 -14.71 19.29 15.28
C VAL A 11 -14.16 19.29 13.86
N VAL A 12 -13.94 20.47 13.27
CA VAL A 12 -13.38 20.58 11.91
C VAL A 12 -11.97 19.99 11.86
N ALA A 13 -11.11 20.28 12.83
CA ALA A 13 -9.77 19.71 12.91
C ALA A 13 -9.79 18.18 13.01
N LEU A 14 -10.69 17.63 13.82
CA LEU A 14 -10.84 16.18 13.97
C LEU A 14 -11.25 15.52 12.65
N ILE A 15 -12.20 16.09 11.93
CA ILE A 15 -12.63 15.58 10.62
C ILE A 15 -11.47 15.58 9.62
N ILE A 16 -10.71 16.68 9.56
CA ILE A 16 -9.56 16.79 8.65
C ILE A 16 -8.51 15.73 8.96
N ILE A 17 -8.19 15.52 10.24
CA ILE A 17 -7.24 14.51 10.68
C ILE A 17 -7.73 13.10 10.33
N SER A 18 -9.00 12.79 10.61
CA SER A 18 -9.58 11.49 10.30
C SER A 18 -9.56 11.18 8.81
N VAL A 19 -9.96 12.14 7.96
CA VAL A 19 -9.94 11.98 6.50
C VAL A 19 -8.50 11.81 5.98
N SER A 20 -7.58 12.65 6.46
CA SER A 20 -6.16 12.57 6.09
C SER A 20 -5.54 11.23 6.46
N PHE A 21 -5.90 10.70 7.64
CA PHE A 21 -5.46 9.39 8.11
C PHE A 21 -5.98 8.26 7.23
N ILE A 22 -7.26 8.27 6.86
CA ILE A 22 -7.84 7.27 5.96
C ILE A 22 -7.16 7.30 4.58
N ILE A 23 -6.94 8.50 4.01
CA ILE A 23 -6.23 8.65 2.73
C ILE A 23 -4.80 8.12 2.83
N PHE A 24 -4.11 8.40 3.95
CA PHE A 24 -2.78 7.89 4.20
C PHE A 24 -2.76 6.36 4.23
N LEU A 25 -3.69 5.71 4.95
CA LEU A 25 -3.82 4.26 4.97
C LEU A 25 -4.13 3.69 3.57
N ALA A 26 -5.06 4.32 2.84
CA ALA A 26 -5.44 3.90 1.50
C ALA A 26 -4.26 3.97 0.52
N LYS A 27 -3.40 5.00 0.60
CA LYS A 27 -2.19 5.12 -0.21
C LYS A 27 -1.16 4.02 0.07
N ARG A 28 -1.13 3.49 1.29
CA ARG A 28 -0.22 2.42 1.74
C ARG A 28 -0.78 1.02 1.49
N TYR A 29 -2.06 0.91 1.19
CA TYR A 29 -2.68 -0.34 0.76
C TYR A 29 -2.44 -0.54 -0.73
N ARG A 30 -1.60 -1.52 -1.09
CA ARG A 30 -1.32 -1.89 -2.48
C ARG A 30 -2.19 -3.08 -2.88
N ARG A 31 -2.97 -2.90 -3.94
CA ARG A 31 -3.71 -3.99 -4.60
C ARG A 31 -2.75 -4.79 -5.49
N CYS A 32 -2.91 -6.11 -5.52
CA CYS A 32 -2.22 -7.00 -6.44
C CYS A 32 -3.20 -7.41 -7.54
N PRO A 33 -2.95 -7.07 -8.82
CA PRO A 33 -3.77 -7.55 -9.92
C PRO A 33 -3.59 -9.06 -10.11
N SER A 34 -4.53 -9.71 -10.81
CA SER A 34 -4.50 -11.16 -11.01
C SER A 34 -3.33 -11.60 -11.90
N ASP A 35 -2.91 -10.79 -12.87
CA ASP A 35 -1.81 -11.11 -13.79
C ASP A 35 -0.41 -10.78 -13.24
N GLN A 36 -0.31 -10.39 -11.96
CA GLN A 36 0.98 -10.05 -11.35
C GLN A 36 1.08 -10.65 -9.94
N ILE A 37 2.31 -10.75 -9.44
CA ILE A 37 2.63 -11.11 -8.06
C ILE A 37 3.23 -9.89 -7.38
N LEU A 38 2.64 -9.47 -6.26
CA LEU A 38 3.18 -8.44 -5.39
C LEU A 38 4.26 -9.08 -4.49
N VAL A 39 5.51 -8.73 -4.74
CA VAL A 39 6.67 -9.19 -3.99
C VAL A 39 7.10 -8.08 -3.03
N ILE A 40 6.97 -8.32 -1.73
CA ILE A 40 7.36 -7.37 -0.68
C ILE A 40 8.68 -7.85 -0.05
N TYR A 41 9.68 -7.00 0.06
CA TYR A 41 11.01 -7.32 0.58
C TYR A 41 11.50 -6.29 1.60
N GLY A 42 12.60 -6.60 2.28
CA GLY A 42 13.09 -5.82 3.43
C GLY A 42 12.74 -6.51 4.75
N LYS A 43 12.06 -5.81 5.68
CA LYS A 43 11.72 -6.37 6.99
C LYS A 43 10.48 -7.27 6.92
N VAL A 44 10.62 -8.42 6.28
CA VAL A 44 9.62 -9.50 6.26
C VAL A 44 9.84 -10.47 7.44
N ARG A 45 8.96 -11.47 7.60
CA ARG A 45 9.01 -12.43 8.72
C ARG A 45 10.37 -13.15 8.76
N ARG A 46 10.87 -13.48 9.96
CA ARG A 46 12.13 -14.21 10.14
C ARG A 46 12.17 -15.47 9.27
N GLY A 47 13.26 -15.63 8.51
CA GLY A 47 13.50 -16.78 7.64
C GLY A 47 12.95 -16.65 6.21
N MET A 48 12.26 -15.57 5.87
CA MET A 48 11.84 -15.28 4.49
C MET A 48 12.65 -14.12 3.91
N SER A 49 13.09 -14.24 2.65
CA SER A 49 13.77 -13.14 1.94
C SER A 49 12.75 -12.11 1.40
N SER A 50 11.60 -12.60 0.95
CA SER A 50 10.50 -11.80 0.44
C SER A 50 9.15 -12.46 0.74
N ARG A 51 8.09 -11.67 0.75
CA ARG A 51 6.70 -12.10 0.88
C ARG A 51 6.01 -11.91 -0.46
N CYS A 52 5.71 -13.01 -1.14
CA CYS A 52 5.01 -13.02 -2.42
C CYS A 52 3.50 -13.18 -2.21
N LEU A 53 2.69 -12.29 -2.77
CA LEU A 53 1.24 -12.40 -2.81
C LEU A 53 0.76 -12.40 -4.26
N HIS A 54 -0.11 -13.35 -4.59
CA HIS A 54 -0.78 -13.42 -5.88
C HIS A 54 -2.27 -13.15 -5.66
N GLY A 55 -2.75 -12.01 -6.15
CA GLY A 55 -4.11 -11.53 -5.93
C GLY A 55 -4.36 -10.85 -4.57
N GLY A 56 -5.45 -10.08 -4.49
CA GLY A 56 -5.88 -9.38 -3.28
C GLY A 56 -5.19 -8.03 -3.05
N GLY A 57 -4.73 -7.79 -1.83
CA GLY A 57 -4.02 -6.58 -1.47
C GLY A 57 -3.28 -6.72 -0.15
N ALA A 58 -2.19 -5.97 -0.02
CA ALA A 58 -1.35 -5.96 1.18
C ALA A 58 -1.03 -4.53 1.58
N PHE A 59 -0.96 -4.31 2.88
CA PHE A 59 -0.42 -3.09 3.43
C PHE A 59 1.10 -3.16 3.40
N VAL A 60 1.73 -2.24 2.67
CA VAL A 60 3.19 -2.15 2.56
C VAL A 60 3.66 -0.93 3.34
N TRP A 61 4.61 -1.12 4.24
CA TRP A 61 5.19 -0.03 5.00
C TRP A 61 6.47 0.52 4.32
N PRO A 62 6.40 1.60 3.52
CA PRO A 62 7.50 2.05 2.66
C PRO A 62 8.74 2.56 3.39
N LEU A 63 8.71 2.75 4.71
CA LEU A 63 9.94 3.12 5.45
C LEU A 63 10.81 1.90 5.80
N ILE A 64 10.24 0.69 5.82
CA ILE A 64 10.91 -0.52 6.33
C ILE A 64 10.75 -1.70 5.35
N GLN A 65 9.87 -1.58 4.36
CA GLN A 65 9.54 -2.59 3.37
C GLN A 65 9.44 -1.93 2.00
N ASP A 66 10.05 -2.56 1.00
CA ASP A 66 9.88 -2.23 -0.41
C ASP A 66 9.02 -3.27 -1.10
N TYR A 67 8.50 -2.94 -2.27
CA TYR A 67 7.69 -3.86 -3.07
C TYR A 67 8.02 -3.76 -4.56
N SER A 68 7.84 -4.87 -5.26
CA SER A 68 7.90 -4.96 -6.71
C SER A 68 6.74 -5.80 -7.24
N TYR A 69 6.36 -5.56 -8.48
CA TYR A 69 5.36 -6.35 -9.18
C TYR A 69 6.05 -7.25 -10.21
N LEU A 70 5.79 -8.55 -10.12
CA LEU A 70 6.27 -9.54 -11.09
C LEU A 70 5.14 -9.94 -12.02
N SER A 71 5.27 -9.70 -13.32
CA SER A 71 4.25 -10.07 -14.30
C SER A 71 4.22 -11.57 -14.55
N LEU A 72 3.03 -12.13 -14.68
CA LEU A 72 2.77 -13.51 -15.10
C LEU A 72 2.36 -13.63 -16.57
N THR A 73 2.34 -12.52 -17.29
CA THR A 73 2.08 -12.52 -18.73
C THR A 73 3.21 -13.28 -19.45
N PRO A 74 2.90 -14.27 -20.31
CA PRO A 74 3.90 -14.99 -21.07
C PRO A 74 4.75 -14.06 -21.92
N MET A 75 6.07 -14.22 -21.87
CA MET A 75 7.00 -13.52 -22.76
C MET A 75 7.19 -14.34 -24.03
N THR A 76 6.95 -13.75 -25.19
CA THR A 76 7.25 -14.38 -26.47
C THR A 76 8.73 -14.16 -26.81
N ILE A 77 9.51 -15.24 -26.92
CA ILE A 77 10.86 -15.20 -27.49
C ILE A 77 10.75 -15.62 -28.95
N SER A 78 11.14 -14.74 -29.87
CA SER A 78 11.32 -15.08 -31.28
C SER A 78 12.64 -15.82 -31.46
N ILE A 79 12.58 -17.06 -31.96
CA ILE A 79 13.76 -17.85 -32.30
C ILE A 79 14.08 -17.60 -33.78
N PRO A 80 15.25 -17.03 -34.13
CA PRO A 80 15.70 -16.98 -35.51
C PRO A 80 16.05 -18.41 -35.97
N LEU A 81 15.41 -18.86 -37.04
CA LEU A 81 15.73 -20.10 -37.76
C LEU A 81 16.93 -19.90 -38.69
#